data_AF-A0A850CF02-F1
#
_entry.id   AF-A0A850CF02-F1
#
_cell.length_a   1.000
_cell.length_b   1.000
_cell.length_c   1.000
_cell.angle_alpha   90.00
_cell.angle_beta   90.00
_cell.angle_gamma   90.00
#
_symmetry.space_group_name_H-M   'P 1'
#
loop_
_entity.id
_entity.type
_entity.pdbx_description
1 polymer ?
#
loop_
_entity_poly.entity_id
_entity_poly.type
_entity_poly.pdbx_seq_one_letter_code
_entity_poly.pdbx_strand_id
1 'polypeptide(L)'
;MNPVPSDPPAGPPGPVAPAAVLAADFASPTGPVLHGATGSLYGVAEDGVPGDELLDALDLTTLAAGPDGGARHPGGDASGAVAVLRRNGRPRGTAGVAFVYLQDLFASWPYEDVG
;
A
#
# COMPACT_ATOMS: atom_id res chain seq x y z
N MET A 1 46.08 -29.59 9.01
CA MET A 1 44.64 -29.36 8.78
C MET A 1 43.87 -30.29 9.69
N ASN A 2 43.08 -29.76 10.61
CA ASN A 2 42.17 -30.57 11.43
C ASN A 2 40.88 -30.86 10.63
N PRO A 3 40.28 -32.04 10.77
CA PRO A 3 39.02 -32.34 10.09
C PRO A 3 37.89 -31.47 10.65
N VAL A 4 37.04 -30.97 9.74
CA VAL A 4 35.81 -30.25 10.10
C VAL A 4 34.83 -31.26 10.69
N PRO A 5 34.22 -31.02 11.86
CA PRO A 5 33.23 -31.93 12.42
C PRO A 5 32.02 -32.01 11.49
N SER A 6 31.53 -33.23 11.27
CA SER A 6 30.32 -33.50 10.49
C SER A 6 29.11 -32.89 11.21
N ASP A 7 28.24 -32.18 10.47
CA ASP A 7 26.95 -31.75 11.01
C ASP A 7 26.11 -32.97 11.42
N PRO A 8 25.32 -32.87 12.49
CA PRO A 8 24.40 -33.94 12.88
C PRO A 8 23.34 -34.16 11.79
N PRO A 9 22.83 -35.38 11.62
CA PRO A 9 21.77 -35.66 10.67
C PRO A 9 20.53 -34.84 11.01
N ALA A 10 19.90 -34.26 10.00
CA ALA A 10 18.64 -33.55 10.14
C ALA A 10 17.59 -34.46 10.80
N GLY A 11 16.94 -33.96 11.85
CA GLY A 11 15.85 -34.68 12.53
C GLY A 11 14.66 -34.92 11.60
N PRO A 12 13.76 -35.86 11.96
CA PRO A 12 12.57 -36.13 11.16
C PRO A 12 11.72 -34.86 11.00
N PRO A 13 11.07 -34.66 9.84
CA PRO A 13 10.19 -33.51 9.63
C PRO A 13 9.08 -33.51 10.69
N GLY A 14 8.84 -32.34 11.27
CA GLY A 14 7.74 -32.13 12.22
C GLY A 14 6.36 -32.27 11.56
N PRO A 15 5.27 -32.30 12.35
CA PRO A 15 3.92 -32.41 11.83
C PRO A 15 3.60 -31.27 10.85
N VAL A 16 3.12 -31.61 9.65
CA VAL A 16 2.63 -30.62 8.68
C VAL A 16 1.24 -30.19 9.13
N ALA A 17 1.04 -28.89 9.34
CA ALA A 17 -0.28 -28.34 9.64
C ALA A 17 -1.24 -28.62 8.47
N PRO A 18 -2.52 -28.93 8.73
CA PRO A 18 -3.49 -29.13 7.65
C PRO A 18 -3.60 -27.85 6.80
N ALA A 19 -3.69 -28.03 5.49
CA ALA A 19 -3.87 -26.92 4.56
C ALA A 19 -5.21 -26.21 4.82
N ALA A 20 -5.19 -24.88 4.78
CA ALA A 20 -6.42 -24.09 4.82
C ALA A 20 -7.22 -24.31 3.53
N VAL A 21 -8.54 -24.45 3.66
CA VAL A 21 -9.46 -24.58 2.52
C VAL A 21 -10.24 -23.28 2.36
N LEU A 22 -10.22 -22.70 1.16
CA LEU A 22 -11.03 -21.55 0.78
C LEU A 22 -12.17 -22.04 -0.13
N ALA A 23 -13.41 -21.75 0.24
CA ALA A 23 -14.59 -22.08 -0.55
C ALA A 23 -15.21 -20.80 -1.13
N ALA A 24 -15.67 -20.86 -2.39
CA ALA A 24 -16.38 -19.79 -3.05
C ALA A 24 -17.66 -20.34 -3.67
N ASP A 25 -18.80 -19.72 -3.39
CA ASP A 25 -20.09 -20.04 -4.00
C ASP A 25 -20.37 -19.07 -5.16
N PHE A 26 -20.25 -19.57 -6.40
CA PHE A 26 -20.48 -18.77 -7.59
C PHE A 26 -21.96 -18.52 -7.90
N ALA A 27 -22.90 -19.16 -7.19
CA ALA A 27 -24.33 -18.90 -7.32
C ALA A 27 -24.83 -17.75 -6.42
N SER A 28 -23.98 -17.27 -5.48
CA SER A 28 -24.31 -16.22 -4.51
C SER A 28 -23.57 -14.92 -4.82
N PRO A 29 -24.19 -13.95 -5.52
CA PRO A 29 -23.53 -12.69 -5.86
C PRO A 29 -23.40 -11.77 -4.64
N THR A 30 -22.25 -11.09 -4.52
CA THR A 30 -21.99 -10.09 -3.45
C THR A 30 -22.19 -8.65 -3.90
N GLY A 31 -22.66 -8.44 -5.12
CA GLY A 31 -22.83 -7.12 -5.75
C GLY A 31 -21.73 -6.79 -6.77
N PRO A 32 -21.70 -5.55 -7.28
CA PRO A 32 -20.69 -5.11 -8.24
C PRO A 32 -19.28 -5.09 -7.63
N VAL A 33 -18.25 -5.30 -8.46
CA VAL A 33 -16.86 -5.12 -8.02
C VAL A 33 -16.55 -3.62 -7.92
N LEU A 34 -16.32 -3.15 -6.70
CA LEU A 34 -16.18 -1.72 -6.40
C LEU A 34 -14.74 -1.22 -6.36
N HIS A 35 -13.74 -2.10 -6.25
CA HIS A 35 -12.32 -1.72 -6.16
C HIS A 35 -12.01 -0.83 -4.94
N GLY A 36 -12.80 -0.96 -3.86
CA GLY A 36 -12.65 -0.13 -2.66
C GLY A 36 -11.33 -0.33 -1.89
N ALA A 37 -10.63 -1.45 -2.13
CA ALA A 37 -9.30 -1.71 -1.57
C ALA A 37 -8.16 -1.32 -2.52
N THR A 38 -8.47 -0.80 -3.70
CA THR A 38 -7.49 -0.36 -4.70
C THR A 38 -7.01 1.05 -4.37
N GLY A 39 -6.16 1.14 -3.35
CA GLY A 39 -5.57 2.39 -2.92
C GLY A 39 -4.20 2.20 -2.27
N SER A 40 -3.59 3.32 -1.89
CA SER A 40 -2.27 3.32 -1.27
C SER A 40 -2.11 4.44 -0.25
N LEU A 41 -1.28 4.18 0.77
CA LEU A 41 -0.73 5.21 1.64
C LEU A 41 0.68 5.51 1.15
N TYR A 42 0.94 6.77 0.76
CA TYR A 42 2.22 7.20 0.18
C TYR A 42 2.64 6.40 -1.08
N GLY A 43 1.68 5.83 -1.81
CA GLY A 43 1.99 5.09 -3.04
C GLY A 43 2.38 5.98 -4.23
N VAL A 44 2.26 7.29 -4.08
CA VAL A 44 2.84 8.30 -4.97
C VAL A 44 3.74 9.19 -4.11
N ALA A 45 5.03 9.16 -4.37
CA ALA A 45 6.01 9.99 -3.66
C ALA A 45 6.07 11.39 -4.26
N GLU A 46 6.07 11.48 -5.58
CA GLU A 46 6.07 12.71 -6.38
C GLU A 46 5.52 12.39 -7.78
N ASP A 47 5.32 13.41 -8.62
CA ASP A 47 4.83 13.20 -9.98
C ASP A 47 5.85 12.36 -10.79
N GLY A 48 5.39 11.25 -11.35
CA GLY A 48 6.22 10.27 -12.05
C GLY A 48 6.86 9.19 -11.17
N VAL A 49 6.59 9.17 -9.86
CA VAL A 49 7.12 8.16 -8.93
C VAL A 49 6.00 7.52 -8.09
N PRO A 50 5.48 6.35 -8.50
CA PRO A 50 5.82 5.61 -9.72
C PRO A 50 5.24 6.26 -10.99
N GLY A 51 5.74 5.84 -12.15
CA GLY A 51 5.30 6.34 -13.44
C GLY A 51 3.82 6.03 -13.75
N ASP A 52 3.24 6.82 -14.65
CA ASP A 52 1.82 6.76 -15.00
C ASP A 52 1.41 5.39 -15.54
N GLU A 53 2.28 4.72 -16.28
CA GLU A 53 2.03 3.40 -16.87
C GLU A 53 1.82 2.33 -15.80
N LEU A 54 2.50 2.46 -14.65
CA LEU A 54 2.25 1.58 -13.52
C LEU A 54 0.94 1.94 -12.82
N LEU A 55 0.66 3.23 -12.65
CA LEU A 55 -0.53 3.71 -11.94
C LEU A 55 -1.83 3.44 -12.71
N ASP A 56 -1.82 3.61 -14.04
CA ASP A 56 -2.95 3.36 -14.94
C ASP A 56 -3.39 1.89 -14.88
N ALA A 57 -2.43 0.96 -14.78
CA ALA A 57 -2.72 -0.46 -14.63
C ALA A 57 -3.35 -0.83 -13.28
N LEU A 58 -3.14 0.00 -12.24
CA LEU A 58 -3.65 -0.25 -10.89
C LEU A 58 -5.08 0.22 -10.70
N ASP A 59 -5.56 1.17 -11.50
CA ASP A 59 -6.93 1.67 -11.46
C ASP A 59 -7.33 2.19 -10.05
N LEU A 60 -6.50 3.09 -9.52
CA LEU A 60 -6.60 3.60 -8.16
C LEU A 60 -7.95 4.27 -7.88
N THR A 61 -8.59 3.88 -6.79
CA THR A 61 -9.82 4.49 -6.28
C THR A 61 -9.56 5.46 -5.14
N THR A 62 -8.49 5.21 -4.36
CA THR A 62 -8.12 6.05 -3.21
C THR A 62 -6.62 6.23 -3.09
N LEU A 63 -6.20 7.35 -2.49
CA LEU A 63 -4.81 7.59 -2.09
C LEU A 63 -4.77 8.34 -0.77
N ALA A 64 -3.80 8.04 0.08
CA ALA A 64 -3.49 8.83 1.28
C ALA A 64 -2.08 9.42 1.17
N ALA A 65 -1.96 10.70 1.51
CA ALA A 65 -0.75 11.51 1.38
C ALA A 65 -0.59 12.45 2.58
N GLY A 66 0.60 13.03 2.71
CA GLY A 66 0.90 14.05 3.71
C GLY A 66 0.45 15.43 3.23
N PRO A 67 0.30 16.41 4.14
CA PRO A 67 0.12 17.80 3.74
C PRO A 67 1.36 18.29 2.98
N ASP A 68 1.18 19.23 2.06
CA ASP A 68 2.31 19.83 1.33
C ASP A 68 3.35 20.39 2.30
N GLY A 69 4.60 19.95 2.17
CA GLY A 69 5.70 20.37 3.05
C GLY A 69 5.62 19.80 4.48
N GLY A 70 4.84 18.73 4.70
CA GLY A 70 4.82 18.00 5.97
C GLY A 70 6.22 17.51 6.37
N ALA A 71 6.53 17.56 7.67
CA ALA A 71 7.88 17.25 8.16
C ALA A 71 8.13 15.75 8.38
N ARG A 72 7.08 14.92 8.32
CA ARG A 72 7.18 13.48 8.59
C ARG A 72 7.99 12.74 7.53
N HIS A 73 7.69 12.98 6.26
CA HIS A 73 8.24 12.25 5.13
C HIS A 73 8.88 13.22 4.13
N PRO A 74 10.00 12.85 3.46
CA PRO A 74 10.65 13.72 2.48
C PRO A 74 9.83 14.03 1.21
N GLY A 75 8.69 13.36 1.00
CA GLY A 75 7.80 13.53 -0.14
C GLY A 75 6.41 13.00 0.18
N GLY A 76 5.56 12.86 -0.84
CA GLY A 76 4.16 12.49 -0.67
C GLY A 76 3.27 13.69 -0.37
N ASP A 77 3.60 14.85 -0.94
CA ASP A 77 2.81 16.08 -0.89
C ASP A 77 1.42 15.85 -1.51
N ALA A 78 0.37 16.22 -0.77
CA ALA A 78 -1.02 16.02 -1.17
C ALA A 78 -1.35 16.64 -2.53
N SER A 79 -0.83 17.83 -2.83
CA SER A 79 -1.10 18.51 -4.11
C SER A 79 -0.64 17.69 -5.32
N GLY A 80 0.59 17.15 -5.26
CA GLY A 80 1.15 16.28 -6.29
C GLY A 80 0.37 14.97 -6.39
N ALA A 81 0.12 14.33 -5.24
CA ALA A 81 -0.57 13.06 -5.21
C ALA A 81 -2.04 13.15 -5.72
N VAL A 82 -2.74 14.25 -5.40
CA VAL A 82 -4.09 14.55 -5.93
C VAL A 82 -4.05 14.79 -7.44
N ALA A 83 -3.05 15.50 -7.95
CA ALA A 83 -2.90 15.71 -9.39
C ALA A 83 -2.72 14.38 -10.13
N VAL A 84 -1.87 13.50 -9.60
CA VAL A 84 -1.64 12.14 -10.12
C VAL A 84 -2.92 11.29 -10.04
N LEU A 85 -3.63 11.28 -8.91
CA LEU A 85 -4.90 10.55 -8.75
C LEU A 85 -5.97 11.03 -9.74
N ARG A 86 -6.04 12.34 -10.02
CA ARG A 86 -6.96 12.88 -11.02
C ARG A 86 -6.59 12.46 -12.45
N ARG A 87 -5.30 12.24 -12.73
CA ARG A 87 -4.80 11.84 -14.05
C ARG A 87 -4.95 10.33 -14.29
N ASN A 88 -4.72 9.51 -13.26
CA ASN A 88 -4.58 8.05 -13.37
C ASN A 88 -5.63 7.22 -12.59
N GLY A 89 -6.61 7.84 -11.93
CA GLY A 89 -7.62 7.14 -11.12
C GLY A 89 -8.84 6.60 -11.88
N ARG A 90 -9.59 5.68 -11.22
CA ARG A 90 -10.77 4.97 -11.77
C ARG A 90 -12.09 5.77 -11.78
N PRO A 91 -12.96 5.58 -12.80
CA PRO A 91 -12.68 5.59 -14.22
C PRO A 91 -12.84 7.04 -14.75
N ARG A 92 -12.35 7.27 -15.98
CA ARG A 92 -12.55 8.50 -16.77
C ARG A 92 -13.85 9.23 -16.43
N GLY A 93 -13.74 10.32 -15.66
CA GLY A 93 -14.87 11.19 -15.31
C GLY A 93 -15.21 11.27 -13.81
N THR A 94 -14.73 10.36 -12.96
CA THR A 94 -14.83 10.52 -11.49
C THR A 94 -13.43 10.61 -10.88
N ALA A 95 -13.17 11.68 -10.13
CA ALA A 95 -11.94 11.77 -9.35
C ALA A 95 -12.00 10.75 -8.20
N GLY A 96 -10.94 9.95 -8.02
CA GLY A 96 -10.76 9.15 -6.82
C GLY A 96 -10.73 10.01 -5.55
N VAL A 97 -10.76 9.36 -4.39
CA VAL A 97 -10.73 10.08 -3.09
C VAL A 97 -9.31 10.15 -2.55
N ALA A 98 -8.84 11.36 -2.28
CA ALA A 98 -7.57 11.58 -1.59
C ALA A 98 -7.80 11.89 -0.10
N PHE A 99 -7.04 11.24 0.77
CA PHE A 99 -6.98 11.52 2.20
C PHE A 99 -5.68 12.27 2.52
N VAL A 100 -5.80 13.40 3.20
CA VAL A 100 -4.62 14.17 3.67
C VAL A 100 -4.44 13.93 5.16
N TYR A 101 -3.32 13.32 5.53
CA TYR A 101 -3.00 12.90 6.88
C TYR A 101 -2.27 14.02 7.63
N LEU A 102 -3.04 14.95 8.21
CA LEU A 102 -2.50 16.16 8.83
C LEU A 102 -1.53 15.92 10.00
N GLN A 103 -1.57 14.74 10.62
CA GLN A 103 -0.57 14.37 11.63
C GLN A 103 0.86 14.38 11.07
N ASP A 104 1.03 14.27 9.75
CA ASP A 104 2.33 14.27 9.08
C ASP A 104 2.92 15.68 8.88
N LEU A 105 2.25 16.72 9.40
CA LEU A 105 2.90 18.01 9.68
C LEU A 105 4.07 17.87 10.66
N PHE A 106 3.99 16.90 11.58
CA PHE A 106 5.00 16.70 12.62
C PHE A 106 6.03 15.64 12.23
N ALA A 107 7.30 15.83 12.62
CA ALA A 107 8.42 15.04 12.11
C ALA A 107 8.63 13.71 12.84
N SER A 108 8.35 13.67 14.15
CA SER A 108 8.80 12.64 15.07
C SER A 108 7.79 11.52 15.23
N TRP A 109 8.24 10.26 15.36
CA TRP A 109 7.36 9.12 15.69
C TRP A 109 7.74 8.60 17.09
N PRO A 110 6.80 8.51 18.04
CA PRO A 110 5.41 9.01 18.00
C PRO A 110 5.33 10.52 17.72
N TYR A 111 4.19 10.98 17.20
CA TYR A 111 3.98 12.39 16.87
C TYR A 111 4.19 13.30 18.07
N GLU A 112 4.70 14.49 17.78
CA GLU A 112 4.95 15.56 18.73
C GLU A 112 3.66 15.93 19.47
N ASP A 113 3.76 16.00 20.80
CA ASP A 113 2.76 16.66 21.62
C ASP A 113 3.04 18.16 21.61
N VAL A 114 2.16 18.92 20.96
CA VAL A 114 2.28 20.37 20.83
C VAL A 114 1.31 21.15 21.74
N GLY A 115 0.63 20.46 22.68
CA GLY A 115 -0.22 21.07 23.70
C GLY A 115 -1.70 20.72 23.61
#